data_AF-A0A8C8SGR3-F1
#
_entry.id   AF-A0A8C8SGR3-F1
#
_cell.length_a   1.000
_cell.length_b   1.000
_cell.length_c   1.000
_cell.angle_alpha   90.00
_cell.angle_beta   90.00
_cell.angle_gamma   90.00
#
_symmetry.space_group_name_H-M   'P 1'
#
loop_
_entity.id
_entity.type
_entity.pdbx_description
1 polymer ?
#
loop_
_entity_poly.entity_id
_entity_poly.type
_entity_poly.pdbx_seq_one_letter_code
_entity_poly.pdbx_strand_id
1 'polypeptide(L)'
;MVACYSGNWLEYVRHVDNPSGSGRCLTCIYYLNRLWDSKVHGGGLQIYPGLPLVVSIEPLFDRLVIFWLERPNPHEVKPAYATRYAVTVWYFDAKERAEAKGKYQLASGQKMVQVPVSQASRTS
;
A
#
# COMPACT_ATOMS: atom_id res chain seq x y z
N MET A 1 1.63 0.97 -8.39
CA MET A 1 0.67 -0.11 -8.70
C MET A 1 -0.70 0.51 -8.89
N VAL A 2 -1.39 0.22 -9.99
CA VAL A 2 -2.80 0.56 -10.18
C VAL A 2 -3.61 -0.73 -10.08
N ALA A 3 -4.66 -0.75 -9.27
CA ALA A 3 -5.44 -1.96 -9.02
C ALA A 3 -6.94 -1.71 -9.23
N CYS A 4 -7.59 -2.70 -9.84
CA CYS A 4 -9.03 -2.83 -9.98
C CYS A 4 -9.45 -4.13 -9.27
N TYR A 5 -10.30 -4.02 -8.26
CA TYR A 5 -10.86 -5.16 -7.53
C TYR A 5 -12.33 -5.29 -7.94
N SER A 6 -12.68 -6.35 -8.67
CA SER A 6 -13.98 -6.47 -9.36
C SER A 6 -15.22 -6.61 -8.46
N GLY A 7 -15.07 -6.73 -7.13
CA GLY A 7 -16.19 -6.89 -6.20
C GLY A 7 -16.68 -8.34 -6.02
N ASN A 8 -15.93 -9.33 -6.48
CA ASN A 8 -16.29 -10.75 -6.39
C ASN A 8 -15.93 -11.38 -5.03
N TRP A 9 -16.19 -10.68 -3.92
CA TRP A 9 -15.86 -11.15 -2.55
C TRP A 9 -14.36 -11.37 -2.31
N LEU A 10 -13.49 -10.90 -3.21
CA LEU A 10 -12.06 -11.02 -3.06
C LEU A 10 -11.59 -10.13 -1.91
N GLU A 11 -11.01 -10.77 -0.90
CA GLU A 11 -10.31 -10.11 0.20
C GLU A 11 -8.81 -10.10 -0.03
N TYR A 12 -8.12 -9.18 0.64
CA TYR A 12 -6.69 -9.32 0.85
C TYR A 12 -6.47 -9.77 2.28
N VAL A 13 -6.00 -11.00 2.41
CA VAL A 13 -5.64 -11.60 3.69
C VAL A 13 -4.62 -10.75 4.43
N ARG A 14 -4.60 -10.83 5.76
CA ARG A 14 -3.70 -10.05 6.59
C ARG A 14 -2.24 -10.28 6.22
N HIS A 15 -1.53 -9.20 5.93
CA HIS A 15 -0.13 -9.24 5.51
C HIS A 15 0.64 -7.98 5.94
N VAL A 16 1.96 -8.03 5.77
CA VAL A 16 2.88 -6.88 5.90
C VAL A 16 3.51 -6.66 4.53
N ASP A 17 3.60 -5.41 4.07
CA ASP A 17 4.09 -5.11 2.70
C ASP A 17 5.60 -5.32 2.50
N ASN A 18 6.39 -5.26 3.59
CA ASN A 18 7.84 -5.41 3.53
C ASN A 18 8.36 -6.44 4.57
N PRO A 19 8.01 -7.74 4.45
CA PRO A 19 8.41 -8.74 5.43
C PRO A 19 9.91 -9.10 5.33
N SER A 20 10.56 -8.82 4.19
CA SER A 20 11.93 -9.25 3.88
C SER A 20 12.98 -8.13 3.90
N GLY A 21 12.61 -6.89 4.26
CA GLY A 21 13.55 -5.76 4.27
C GLY A 21 14.01 -5.35 2.87
N SER A 22 13.07 -5.17 1.95
CA SER A 22 13.31 -4.76 0.55
C SER A 22 13.73 -3.30 0.37
N GLY A 23 13.75 -2.51 1.45
CA GLY A 23 13.95 -1.06 1.45
C GLY A 23 12.69 -0.22 1.43
N ARG A 24 11.49 -0.83 1.36
CA ARG A 24 10.22 -0.09 1.36
C ARG A 24 9.90 0.37 2.77
N CYS A 25 9.77 1.67 2.98
CA CYS A 25 9.53 2.27 4.30
C CYS A 25 8.11 2.85 4.46
N LEU A 26 7.46 3.23 3.37
CA LEU A 26 6.10 3.80 3.38
C LEU A 26 5.24 3.13 2.33
N THR A 27 3.98 2.90 2.70
CA THR A 27 2.89 2.60 1.77
C THR A 27 1.99 3.82 1.66
N CYS A 28 1.69 4.22 0.43
CA CYS A 28 0.79 5.31 0.09
C CYS A 28 -0.31 4.78 -0.84
N ILE A 29 -1.56 4.88 -0.41
CA ILE A 29 -2.73 4.39 -1.15
C ILE A 29 -3.66 5.56 -1.44
N TYR A 30 -4.03 5.74 -2.70
CA TYR A 30 -5.00 6.73 -3.15
C TYR A 30 -6.24 6.03 -3.71
N TYR A 31 -7.42 6.39 -3.19
CA TYR A 31 -8.69 5.76 -3.52
C TYR A 31 -9.52 6.58 -4.51
N LEU A 32 -10.19 5.90 -5.45
CA LEU A 32 -10.93 6.52 -6.55
C LEU A 32 -12.44 6.18 -6.55
N ASN A 33 -13.00 5.76 -5.41
CA ASN A 33 -14.34 5.16 -5.35
C ASN A 33 -15.41 6.19 -4.97
N ARG A 34 -16.05 6.80 -5.98
CA ARG A 34 -17.15 7.76 -5.77
C ARG A 34 -18.40 7.05 -5.24
N LEU A 35 -19.17 7.74 -4.40
CA LEU A 35 -20.43 7.24 -3.84
C LEU A 35 -20.27 5.89 -3.11
N TRP A 36 -19.13 5.68 -2.45
CA TRP A 36 -18.86 4.45 -1.73
C TRP A 36 -19.59 4.43 -0.38
N ASP A 37 -20.57 3.54 -0.23
CA ASP A 37 -21.15 3.17 1.06
C ASP A 37 -20.51 1.88 1.58
N SER A 38 -19.68 1.96 2.62
CA SER A 38 -19.00 0.78 3.18
C SER A 38 -19.94 -0.25 3.80
N LYS A 39 -21.16 0.14 4.21
CA LYS A 39 -22.16 -0.79 4.75
C LYS A 39 -22.73 -1.70 3.67
N VAL A 40 -22.79 -1.23 2.43
CA VAL A 40 -23.31 -1.97 1.27
C VAL A 40 -22.18 -2.59 0.46
N HIS A 41 -21.10 -1.85 0.22
CA HIS A 41 -20.03 -2.23 -0.71
C HIS A 41 -18.82 -2.89 -0.04
N GLY A 42 -18.69 -2.83 1.29
CA GLY A 42 -17.55 -3.40 2.01
C GLY A 42 -16.20 -2.76 1.64
N GLY A 43 -15.15 -3.58 1.45
CA GLY A 43 -13.85 -3.17 0.87
C GLY A 43 -12.95 -2.31 1.78
N GLY A 44 -13.26 -2.24 3.07
CA GLY A 44 -12.52 -1.46 4.06
C GLY A 44 -11.14 -2.03 4.35
N LEU A 45 -10.14 -1.15 4.43
CA LEU A 45 -8.79 -1.47 4.90
C LEU A 45 -8.80 -1.52 6.43
N GLN A 46 -8.22 -2.57 7.01
CA GLN A 46 -8.02 -2.70 8.46
C GLN A 46 -6.53 -2.76 8.75
N ILE A 47 -6.03 -1.84 9.59
CA ILE A 47 -4.63 -1.79 10.01
C ILE A 47 -4.54 -2.15 11.50
N TYR A 48 -3.60 -3.02 11.84
CA TYR A 48 -3.37 -3.54 13.20
C TYR A 48 -2.00 -3.05 13.73
N PRO A 49 -1.89 -1.83 14.27
CA PRO A 49 -0.60 -1.21 14.63
C PRO A 49 0.06 -1.76 15.92
N GLY A 50 -0.28 -2.98 16.35
CA GLY A 50 0.25 -3.58 17.59
C GLY A 50 -0.26 -2.95 18.89
N LEU A 51 -1.28 -2.10 18.80
CA LEU A 51 -2.01 -1.53 19.93
C LEU A 51 -3.35 -2.26 20.10
N PRO A 52 -4.07 -2.12 21.23
CA PRO A 52 -5.44 -2.63 21.39
C PRO A 52 -6.46 -1.79 20.59
N LEU A 53 -6.10 -1.44 19.35
CA LEU A 53 -6.86 -0.62 18.43
C LEU A 53 -6.72 -1.22 17.03
N VAL A 54 -7.83 -1.25 16.30
CA VAL A 54 -7.86 -1.52 14.87
C VAL A 54 -8.26 -0.23 14.16
N VAL A 55 -7.47 0.17 13.17
CA VAL A 55 -7.77 1.34 12.36
C VAL A 55 -8.53 0.88 11.11
N SER A 56 -9.82 1.17 11.06
CA SER A 56 -10.68 0.91 9.90
C SER A 56 -10.71 2.12 8.97
N ILE A 57 -10.38 1.91 7.69
CA ILE A 57 -10.33 2.98 6.69
C ILE A 57 -11.19 2.60 5.48
N GLU A 58 -12.21 3.41 5.23
CA GLU A 58 -13.07 3.26 4.07
C GLU A 58 -12.36 3.73 2.80
N PRO A 59 -12.54 3.05 1.65
CA PRO A 59 -11.83 3.38 0.41
C PRO A 59 -12.52 4.51 -0.36
N LEU A 60 -12.79 5.65 0.28
CA LEU A 60 -13.56 6.75 -0.31
C LEU A 60 -12.79 7.46 -1.43
N PHE A 61 -13.50 8.00 -2.42
CA PHE A 61 -12.92 8.87 -3.45
C PHE A 61 -12.09 10.01 -2.85
N ASP A 62 -10.94 10.28 -3.47
CA ASP A 62 -10.01 11.37 -3.12
C ASP A 62 -9.38 11.23 -1.72
N ARG A 63 -9.43 10.04 -1.13
CA ARG A 63 -8.75 9.73 0.12
C ARG A 63 -7.33 9.22 -0.16
N LEU A 64 -6.35 9.92 0.43
CA LEU A 64 -4.97 9.48 0.55
C LEU A 64 -4.73 8.84 1.92
N VAL A 65 -4.16 7.64 1.94
CA VAL A 65 -3.77 6.92 3.15
C VAL A 65 -2.27 6.66 3.10
N ILE A 66 -1.57 7.02 4.16
CA ILE A 66 -0.12 6.83 4.29
C ILE A 66 0.16 6.13 5.62
N PHE A 67 0.94 5.06 5.59
CA PHE A 67 1.40 4.37 6.79
C PHE A 67 2.81 3.79 6.63
N TRP A 68 3.50 3.67 7.76
CA TRP A 68 4.87 3.17 7.85
C TRP A 68 4.96 1.65 7.67
N LEU A 69 6.12 1.17 7.25
CA LEU A 69 6.43 -0.25 7.17
C LEU A 69 7.44 -0.72 8.24
N GLU A 70 8.07 0.22 8.96
CA GLU A 70 9.09 -0.06 9.99
C GLU A 70 8.53 -0.63 11.30
N ARG A 71 7.30 -0.24 11.66
CA ARG A 71 6.51 -1.01 12.64
C ARG A 71 5.65 -1.96 11.84
N PRO A 72 5.59 -3.27 12.16
CA PRO A 72 4.72 -4.16 11.44
C PRO A 72 3.31 -3.58 11.59
N ASN A 73 2.78 -3.08 10.48
CA ASN A 73 1.40 -2.70 10.32
C ASN A 73 0.73 -3.82 9.52
N PRO A 74 0.49 -5.02 10.12
CA PRO A 74 -0.36 -6.00 9.49
C PRO A 74 -1.64 -5.32 9.07
N HIS A 75 -2.06 -5.58 7.85
CA HIS A 75 -3.29 -5.05 7.35
C HIS A 75 -3.96 -6.02 6.41
N GLU A 76 -5.28 -5.94 6.35
CA GLU A 76 -6.14 -6.74 5.49
C GLU A 76 -7.16 -5.82 4.81
N VAL A 77 -7.64 -6.23 3.65
CA VAL A 77 -8.77 -5.56 3.00
C VAL A 77 -9.97 -6.50 3.13
N LYS A 78 -11.02 -6.03 3.81
CA LYS A 78 -12.28 -6.77 3.91
C LYS A 78 -12.88 -7.02 2.52
N PRO A 79 -13.69 -8.07 2.35
CA PRO A 79 -14.36 -8.34 1.07
C PRO A 79 -15.07 -7.09 0.53
N ALA A 80 -14.91 -6.85 -0.77
CA ALA A 80 -15.63 -5.80 -1.49
C ALA A 80 -16.73 -6.42 -2.36
N TYR A 81 -17.87 -5.74 -2.45
CA TYR A 81 -19.08 -6.16 -3.18
C TYR A 81 -19.43 -5.24 -4.35
N ALA A 82 -18.58 -4.24 -4.59
CA ALA A 82 -18.60 -3.37 -5.75
C ALA A 82 -17.18 -3.23 -6.30
N THR A 83 -17.06 -2.77 -7.55
CA THR A 83 -15.74 -2.54 -8.15
C THR A 83 -15.01 -1.43 -7.40
N ARG A 84 -13.82 -1.75 -6.89
CA ARG A 84 -12.97 -0.86 -6.08
C ARG A 84 -11.67 -0.58 -6.80
N TYR A 85 -11.32 0.70 -6.92
CA TYR A 85 -10.08 1.19 -7.52
C TYR A 85 -9.16 1.80 -6.46
N ALA A 86 -7.88 1.51 -6.58
CA ALA A 86 -6.82 2.11 -5.76
C ALA A 86 -5.52 2.25 -6.56
N VAL A 87 -4.75 3.28 -6.24
CA VAL A 87 -3.37 3.46 -6.68
C VAL A 87 -2.47 3.35 -5.47
N THR A 88 -1.51 2.44 -5.49
CA THR A 88 -0.53 2.25 -4.42
C THR A 88 0.87 2.60 -4.89
N VAL A 89 1.57 3.43 -4.11
CA VAL A 89 2.98 3.75 -4.27
C VAL A 89 3.71 3.35 -2.99
N TRP A 90 4.91 2.80 -3.14
CA TRP A 90 5.81 2.54 -2.02
C TRP A 90 7.02 3.46 -2.13
N TYR A 91 7.33 4.16 -1.05
CA TYR A 91 8.59 4.90 -0.95
C TYR A 91 9.66 4.02 -0.34
N PHE A 92 10.90 4.28 -0.75
CA PHE A 92 12.07 3.55 -0.30
C PHE A 92 12.89 4.39 0.67
N ASP A 93 13.36 3.78 1.76
CA ASP A 93 14.49 4.30 2.51
C ASP A 93 15.77 4.06 1.70
N ALA A 94 16.59 5.09 1.54
CA ALA A 94 17.76 5.02 0.68
C ALA A 94 18.82 4.01 1.18
N LYS A 95 19.01 3.95 2.51
CA LYS A 95 20.02 3.09 3.14
C LYS A 95 19.59 1.63 3.11
N GLU A 96 18.39 1.32 3.60
CA GLU A 96 17.83 -0.04 3.59
C GLU A 96 17.73 -0.56 2.15
N ARG A 97 17.36 0.31 1.19
CA ARG A 97 17.30 -0.08 -0.22
C ARG A 97 18.67 -0.42 -0.81
N ALA A 98 19.72 0.32 -0.46
CA ALA A 98 21.08 0.01 -0.90
C ALA A 98 21.55 -1.33 -0.35
N GLU A 99 21.32 -1.58 0.93
CA GLU A 99 21.65 -2.85 1.60
C GLU A 99 20.87 -4.02 0.98
N ALA A 100 19.57 -3.85 0.72
CA ALA A 100 18.73 -4.86 0.08
C ALA A 100 19.19 -5.18 -1.35
N LYS A 101 19.52 -4.16 -2.16
CA LYS A 101 20.05 -4.37 -3.53
C LYS A 101 21.33 -5.20 -3.53
N GLY A 102 22.23 -4.96 -2.57
CA GLY A 102 23.45 -5.77 -2.41
C GLY A 102 23.13 -7.25 -2.21
N LYS A 103 22.19 -7.57 -1.32
CA LYS A 103 21.75 -8.94 -1.05
C LYS A 103 21.04 -9.60 -2.25
N TYR A 104 20.15 -8.86 -2.94
CA TYR A 104 19.39 -9.41 -4.08
C TYR A 104 20.22 -9.59 -5.36
N GLN A 105 21.16 -8.69 -5.66
CA GLN A 105 22.07 -8.85 -6.81
C GLN A 105 22.93 -10.11 -6.69
N LEU A 106 23.33 -10.46 -5.47
CA LEU A 106 24.03 -11.72 -5.18
C LEU A 106 23.13 -12.96 -5.34
N ALA A 107 21.81 -12.81 -5.18
CA ALA A 107 20.88 -13.94 -5.08
C ALA A 107 20.03 -14.24 -6.33
N SER A 108 19.65 -13.24 -7.14
CA SER A 108 18.60 -13.44 -8.17
C SER A 108 18.89 -12.91 -9.57
N GLY A 109 19.96 -12.15 -9.81
CA GLY A 109 20.29 -11.61 -11.13
C GLY A 109 19.26 -10.65 -11.76
N GLN A 110 18.13 -10.35 -11.08
CA GLN A 110 17.06 -9.48 -11.58
C GLN A 110 17.15 -8.07 -10.95
N LYS A 111 17.03 -7.03 -11.79
CA LYS A 111 16.96 -5.63 -11.36
C LYS A 111 15.53 -5.21 -11.03
N MET A 112 15.28 -4.90 -9.77
CA MET A 112 14.03 -4.31 -9.30
C MET A 112 14.03 -2.79 -9.56
N VAL A 113 13.00 -2.28 -10.24
CA VAL A 113 12.91 -0.90 -10.76
C VAL A 113 12.62 0.11 -9.63
N GLN A 114 13.38 1.20 -9.60
CA GLN A 114 13.17 2.35 -8.72
C GLN A 114 13.03 3.61 -9.60
N VAL A 115 12.02 4.42 -9.33
CA VAL A 115 11.76 5.67 -10.04
C VAL A 115 12.04 6.84 -9.08
N PRO A 116 12.71 7.92 -9.52
CA PRO A 116 12.97 9.07 -8.66
C PRO A 116 11.66 9.77 -8.24
N VAL A 117 11.66 10.38 -7.05
CA VAL A 117 10.56 11.24 -6.61
C VAL A 117 10.55 12.49 -7.49
N SER A 118 9.38 12.88 -7.98
CA SER A 118 9.21 14.08 -8.81
C SER A 118 9.63 15.33 -8.05
N GLN A 119 10.43 16.17 -8.70
CA GLN A 119 10.77 17.49 -8.19
C GLN A 119 9.64 18.48 -8.54
N ALA A 120 9.41 19.47 -7.68
CA ALA A 120 8.49 20.55 -8.01
C ALA A 120 8.96 21.23 -9.29
N SER A 121 8.09 21.34 -10.30
CA SER A 121 8.34 22.21 -11.42
C SER A 121 8.41 23.64 -10.89
N ARG A 122 9.57 24.28 -11.00
CA ARG A 122 9.71 25.72 -10.74
C ARG A 122 8.99 26.47 -11.86
N THR A 123 7.67 26.45 -11.86
CA THR A 123 6.87 27.38 -12.65
C THR A 123 6.90 28.70 -11.91
N SER A 124 7.65 29.65 -12.48
CA SER A 124 7.64 31.06 -12.09
C SER A 124 6.38 31.71 -12.63
#